data_AF-A0A4Y2JKZ4-F1
#
_entry.id   AF-A0A4Y2JKZ4-F1
#
_cell.length_a   1.000
_cell.length_b   1.000
_cell.length_c   1.000
_cell.angle_alpha   90.00
_cell.angle_beta   90.00
_cell.angle_gamma   90.00
#
_symmetry.space_group_name_H-M   'P 1'
#
loop_
_entity.id
_entity.type
_entity.pdbx_description
1 polymer ?
#
loop_
_entity_poly.entity_id
_entity_poly.type
_entity_poly.pdbx_seq_one_letter_code
_entity_poly.pdbx_strand_id
1 'polypeptide(L)'
;MRAGIPQGGKIYRILYSLYVNDIPKTHKTLLGIYADDTAILAKNKNHKYTAAALNQHLEKLDDWFLKWKIALNVSKTEAVYFPKGRRKHKPIVKIKNQTITWSHQVKYLGVILDEKLTWKNHITTIKTKFRAASRKPFPLIARDSEMNRKYKLLVYTAILRPLITYGCPIWGQQPTQISECLKF
;
A
#
# COMPACT_ATOMS: atom_id res chain seq x y z
N MET A 1 12.39 -13.77 27.83
CA MET A 1 12.60 -14.47 26.54
C MET A 1 13.06 -13.46 25.49
N ARG A 2 14.25 -13.62 24.92
CA ARG A 2 14.69 -12.82 23.77
C ARG A 2 14.10 -13.46 22.50
N ALA A 3 12.92 -13.02 22.10
CA ALA A 3 12.31 -13.42 20.84
C ALA A 3 12.65 -12.37 19.77
N GLY A 4 13.35 -12.78 18.73
CA GLY A 4 13.72 -11.93 17.60
C GLY A 4 14.54 -12.73 16.60
N ILE A 5 14.11 -12.76 15.34
CA ILE A 5 14.85 -13.42 14.26
C ILE A 5 15.91 -12.43 13.79
N PRO A 6 17.20 -12.83 13.69
CA PRO A 6 18.24 -11.95 13.16
C PRO A 6 17.90 -11.53 11.72
N GLN A 7 17.82 -10.22 11.49
CA GLN A 7 17.51 -9.65 10.18
C GLN A 7 18.67 -9.92 9.21
N GLY A 8 18.40 -10.60 8.09
CA GLY A 8 19.39 -10.80 7.01
C GLY A 8 19.47 -12.21 6.41
N GLY A 9 18.98 -13.25 7.10
CA GLY A 9 19.04 -14.62 6.58
C GLY A 9 17.93 -14.95 5.58
N LYS A 10 18.23 -15.41 4.36
CA LYS A 10 17.20 -15.72 3.31
C LYS A 10 15.99 -16.56 3.80
N ILE A 11 16.19 -17.39 4.81
CA ILE A 11 15.17 -18.25 5.44
C ILE A 11 14.12 -17.47 6.25
N TYR A 12 14.43 -16.27 6.76
CA TYR A 12 13.52 -15.51 7.63
C TYR A 12 12.16 -15.24 6.97
N ARG A 13 12.14 -15.00 5.64
CA ARG A 13 10.91 -14.73 4.89
C ARG A 13 10.01 -15.96 4.82
N ILE A 14 10.62 -17.13 4.63
CA ILE A 14 9.91 -18.40 4.55
C ILE A 14 9.34 -18.75 5.92
N LEU A 15 10.15 -18.64 6.97
CA LEU A 15 9.70 -18.88 8.35
C LEU A 15 8.56 -17.94 8.75
N TYR A 16 8.67 -16.64 8.43
CA TYR A 16 7.60 -15.70 8.68
C TYR A 16 6.32 -16.06 7.91
N SER A 17 6.45 -16.45 6.63
CA SER A 17 5.29 -16.87 5.83
C SER A 17 4.61 -18.11 6.39
N LEU A 18 5.38 -19.08 6.92
CA LEU A 18 4.84 -20.25 7.61
C LEU A 18 4.16 -19.88 8.93
N TYR A 19 4.76 -18.94 9.67
CA TYR A 19 4.26 -18.43 10.94
C TYR A 19 2.89 -17.76 10.81
N VAL A 20 2.67 -16.99 9.75
CA VAL A 20 1.38 -16.30 9.51
C VAL A 20 0.40 -17.12 8.67
N ASN A 21 0.72 -18.37 8.32
CA ASN A 21 -0.03 -19.15 7.33
C ASN A 21 -1.46 -19.51 7.81
N ASP A 22 -1.68 -19.62 9.12
CA ASP A 22 -2.98 -19.94 9.72
C ASP A 22 -3.81 -18.69 10.06
N ILE A 23 -3.40 -17.51 9.60
CA ILE A 23 -4.10 -16.25 9.85
C ILE A 23 -5.59 -16.36 9.44
N PRO A 24 -6.52 -15.96 10.33
CA PRO A 24 -7.95 -16.09 10.10
C PRO A 24 -8.41 -15.38 8.83
N LYS A 25 -9.16 -16.11 8.01
CA LYS A 25 -9.85 -15.59 6.82
C LYS A 25 -11.36 -15.63 7.06
N THR A 26 -12.10 -14.72 6.43
CA THR A 26 -13.56 -14.75 6.44
C THR A 26 -14.11 -14.61 5.03
N HIS A 27 -15.33 -15.10 4.77
CA HIS A 27 -15.97 -15.02 3.46
C HIS A 27 -16.49 -13.61 3.12
N LYS A 28 -16.58 -12.71 4.11
CA LYS A 28 -17.14 -11.35 3.94
C LYS A 28 -16.06 -10.29 3.70
N THR A 29 -14.80 -10.67 3.83
CA THR A 29 -13.64 -9.77 3.73
C THR A 29 -12.59 -10.37 2.81
N LEU A 30 -11.80 -9.51 2.20
CA LEU A 30 -10.59 -9.88 1.47
C LEU A 30 -9.39 -9.55 2.35
N LEU A 31 -8.50 -10.52 2.53
CA LEU A 31 -7.28 -10.37 3.32
C LEU A 31 -6.09 -10.31 2.37
N GLY A 32 -5.34 -9.22 2.42
CA GLY A 32 -4.06 -9.05 1.74
C GLY A 32 -2.93 -9.05 2.77
N ILE A 33 -1.89 -9.85 2.54
CA ILE A 33 -0.73 -9.94 3.44
C ILE A 33 0.52 -9.81 2.58
N TYR A 34 1.44 -8.97 3.01
CA TYR A 34 2.74 -8.80 2.39
C TYR A 34 3.78 -8.50 3.48
N ALA A 35 4.63 -9.48 3.78
CA ALA A 35 5.48 -9.42 4.96
C ALA A 35 4.65 -9.04 6.20
N ASP A 36 5.05 -8.01 6.94
CA ASP A 36 4.34 -7.49 8.11
C ASP A 36 3.13 -6.60 7.78
N ASP A 37 2.98 -6.15 6.54
CA ASP A 37 1.82 -5.38 6.10
C ASP A 37 0.60 -6.29 5.91
N THR A 38 -0.46 -6.04 6.67
CA THR A 38 -1.75 -6.73 6.54
C THR A 38 -2.85 -5.73 6.21
N ALA A 39 -3.64 -6.01 5.18
CA ALA A 39 -4.78 -5.21 4.75
C ALA A 39 -6.06 -6.05 4.74
N ILE A 40 -7.15 -5.47 5.23
CA ILE A 40 -8.47 -6.08 5.22
C ILE A 40 -9.42 -5.18 4.45
N LEU A 41 -10.10 -5.74 3.47
CA LEU A 41 -11.07 -5.04 2.64
C LEU A 41 -12.45 -5.68 2.80
N ALA A 42 -13.44 -4.87 3.13
CA ALA A 42 -14.85 -5.27 3.14
C ALA A 42 -15.62 -4.44 2.12
N LYS A 43 -16.51 -5.09 1.36
CA LYS A 43 -17.32 -4.43 0.32
C LYS A 43 -18.78 -4.85 0.47
N ASN A 44 -19.65 -3.88 0.71
CA ASN A 44 -21.09 -4.09 0.73
C ASN A 44 -21.83 -2.81 0.29
N LYS A 45 -23.06 -2.94 -0.22
CA LYS A 45 -23.93 -1.80 -0.55
C LYS A 45 -24.40 -1.05 0.71
N ASN A 46 -24.48 -1.75 1.84
CA ASN A 46 -24.91 -1.19 3.12
C ASN A 46 -23.75 -1.17 4.12
N HIS A 47 -23.43 0.03 4.58
CA HIS A 47 -22.30 0.33 5.46
C HIS A 47 -22.36 -0.44 6.80
N LYS A 48 -23.55 -0.77 7.30
CA LYS A 48 -23.71 -1.56 8.54
C LYS A 48 -23.16 -2.97 8.37
N TYR A 49 -23.39 -3.60 7.22
CA TYR A 49 -22.82 -4.93 6.93
C TYR A 49 -21.31 -4.86 6.71
N THR A 50 -20.80 -3.78 6.11
CA THR A 50 -19.36 -3.55 6.01
C THR A 50 -18.73 -3.43 7.42
N ALA A 51 -19.34 -2.66 8.31
CA ALA A 51 -18.89 -2.53 9.70
C ALA A 51 -18.88 -3.87 10.43
N ALA A 52 -20.00 -4.62 10.34
CA ALA A 52 -20.13 -5.92 10.98
C ALA A 52 -19.10 -6.93 10.45
N ALA A 53 -18.88 -6.97 9.14
CA ALA A 53 -17.89 -7.84 8.53
C ALA A 53 -16.46 -7.50 8.97
N LEU A 54 -16.11 -6.21 9.03
CA LEU A 54 -14.80 -5.77 9.51
C LEU A 54 -14.61 -6.10 10.99
N ASN A 55 -15.55 -5.71 11.85
CA ASN A 55 -15.45 -5.96 13.30
C ASN A 55 -15.37 -7.45 13.62
N GLN A 56 -16.18 -8.29 12.94
CA GLN A 56 -16.13 -9.74 13.11
C GLN A 56 -14.78 -10.34 12.67
N HIS A 57 -14.16 -9.81 11.61
CA HIS A 57 -12.83 -10.27 11.19
C HIS A 57 -11.75 -9.78 12.16
N LEU A 58 -11.83 -8.53 12.59
CA LEU A 58 -10.89 -7.94 13.54
C LEU A 58 -10.91 -8.65 14.90
N GLU A 59 -12.08 -9.06 15.39
CA GLU A 59 -12.20 -9.85 16.62
C GLU A 59 -11.44 -11.18 16.52
N LYS A 60 -11.63 -11.92 15.42
CA LYS A 60 -10.87 -13.17 15.16
C LYS A 60 -9.37 -12.92 15.05
N LEU A 61 -8.97 -11.79 14.47
CA LEU A 61 -7.57 -11.41 14.36
C LEU A 61 -6.99 -11.02 15.71
N ASP A 62 -7.74 -10.32 16.56
CA ASP A 62 -7.31 -9.99 17.92
C ASP A 62 -7.03 -11.28 18.73
N ASP A 63 -7.92 -12.27 18.68
CA ASP A 63 -7.71 -13.58 19.31
C ASP A 63 -6.46 -14.29 18.75
N TRP A 64 -6.29 -14.25 17.42
CA TRP A 64 -5.13 -14.86 16.76
C TRP A 64 -3.82 -14.15 17.11
N PHE A 65 -3.80 -12.81 17.14
CA PHE A 65 -2.65 -12.02 17.54
C PHE A 65 -2.25 -12.32 18.99
N LEU A 66 -3.23 -12.50 19.89
CA LEU A 66 -2.97 -12.93 21.27
C LEU A 66 -2.37 -14.34 21.33
N LYS A 67 -2.97 -15.31 20.62
CA LYS A 67 -2.48 -16.70 20.54
C LYS A 67 -1.03 -16.76 20.05
N TRP A 68 -0.73 -16.02 18.98
CA TRP A 68 0.60 -15.97 18.37
C TRP A 68 1.51 -14.90 18.99
N LYS A 69 1.11 -14.24 20.08
CA LYS A 69 1.93 -13.21 20.76
C LYS A 69 2.45 -12.12 19.82
N ILE A 70 1.67 -11.76 18.79
CA ILE A 70 1.99 -10.71 17.83
C ILE A 70 1.44 -9.39 18.38
N ALA A 71 2.32 -8.41 18.55
CA ALA A 71 1.92 -7.09 19.02
C ALA A 71 1.37 -6.25 17.86
N LEU A 72 0.04 -6.15 17.75
CA LEU A 72 -0.60 -5.21 16.83
C LEU A 72 -0.36 -3.76 17.27
N ASN A 73 0.19 -2.95 16.37
CA ASN A 73 0.38 -1.52 16.57
C ASN A 73 -0.86 -0.73 16.10
N VAL A 74 -1.78 -0.47 17.03
CA VAL A 74 -3.04 0.22 16.74
C VAL A 74 -2.80 1.65 16.24
N SER A 75 -1.78 2.35 16.72
CA SER A 75 -1.50 3.74 16.29
C SER A 75 -0.96 3.85 14.86
N LYS A 76 -0.38 2.77 14.33
CA LYS A 76 0.02 2.66 12.91
C LYS A 76 -1.08 2.11 12.01
N THR A 77 -2.21 1.67 12.57
CA THR A 77 -3.31 1.12 11.79
C THR A 77 -4.10 2.25 11.14
N GLU A 78 -4.05 2.33 9.82
CA GLU A 78 -4.79 3.32 9.04
C GLU A 78 -6.01 2.68 8.39
N ALA A 79 -7.14 3.41 8.36
CA ALA A 79 -8.33 3.00 7.64
C ALA A 79 -8.76 4.09 6.65
N VAL A 80 -9.16 3.67 5.46
CA VAL A 80 -9.74 4.54 4.42
C VAL A 80 -11.10 3.97 4.01
N TYR A 81 -12.07 4.85 3.86
CA TYR A 81 -13.41 4.47 3.41
C TYR A 81 -13.57 4.91 1.96
N PHE A 82 -14.09 4.02 1.10
CA PHE A 82 -14.33 4.30 -0.31
C PHE A 82 -15.83 4.35 -0.59
N PRO A 83 -16.50 5.51 -0.39
CA PRO A 83 -17.93 5.63 -0.60
C PRO A 83 -18.28 5.62 -2.09
N LYS A 84 -19.36 4.89 -2.45
CA LYS A 84 -20.01 5.03 -3.75
C LYS A 84 -21.18 6.00 -3.63
N GLY A 85 -21.06 7.18 -4.24
CA GLY A 85 -22.10 8.22 -4.23
C GLY A 85 -22.04 9.16 -3.01
N ARG A 86 -23.17 9.83 -2.71
CA ARG A 86 -23.23 10.92 -1.70
C ARG A 86 -23.28 10.46 -0.24
N ARG A 87 -23.35 9.15 0.04
CA ARG A 87 -23.50 8.62 1.41
C ARG A 87 -22.17 8.68 2.16
N LYS A 88 -22.07 9.62 3.11
CA LYS A 88 -20.86 9.92 3.90
C LYS A 88 -20.76 9.19 5.24
N HIS A 89 -21.71 8.32 5.59
CA HIS A 89 -21.67 7.64 6.88
C HIS A 89 -20.58 6.57 6.89
N LYS A 90 -19.47 6.92 7.55
CA LYS A 90 -18.35 6.02 7.81
C LYS A 90 -18.77 5.00 8.87
N PRO A 91 -18.55 3.70 8.64
CA PRO A 91 -18.86 2.68 9.62
C PRO A 91 -17.98 2.81 10.87
N ILE A 92 -18.49 2.44 12.04
CA ILE A 92 -17.67 2.37 13.25
C ILE A 92 -16.93 1.04 13.24
N VAL A 93 -15.60 1.11 13.23
CA VAL A 93 -14.72 -0.07 13.24
C VAL A 93 -13.85 0.02 14.48
N LYS A 94 -13.75 -1.07 15.23
CA LYS A 94 -13.00 -1.15 16.47
C LYS A 94 -11.96 -2.27 16.40
N ILE A 95 -10.79 -1.99 16.96
CA ILE A 95 -9.69 -2.94 17.17
C ILE A 95 -9.27 -2.83 18.63
N LYS A 96 -9.16 -3.93 19.37
CA LYS A 96 -8.81 -3.89 20.81
C LYS A 96 -9.63 -2.88 21.61
N ASN A 97 -10.94 -2.79 21.30
CA ASN A 97 -11.89 -1.82 21.87
C ASN A 97 -11.59 -0.32 21.58
N GLN A 98 -10.62 -0.01 20.73
CA GLN A 98 -10.33 1.35 20.25
C GLN A 98 -10.97 1.57 18.87
N THR A 99 -11.62 2.72 18.69
CA THR A 99 -12.21 3.08 17.39
C THR A 99 -11.11 3.53 16.42
N ILE A 100 -11.06 2.92 15.24
CA ILE A 100 -10.11 3.34 14.20
C ILE A 100 -10.59 4.65 13.58
N THR A 101 -9.68 5.60 13.43
CA THR A 101 -9.94 6.85 12.73
C THR A 101 -9.86 6.66 11.21
N TRP A 102 -10.84 7.20 10.50
CA TRP A 102 -10.89 7.13 9.04
C TRP A 102 -10.12 8.28 8.42
N SER A 103 -9.00 7.97 7.75
CA SER A 103 -8.22 8.91 6.96
C SER A 103 -8.82 9.13 5.57
N HIS A 104 -8.45 10.25 4.95
CA HIS A 104 -8.77 10.55 3.54
C HIS A 104 -7.82 9.90 2.55
N GLN A 105 -6.65 9.44 3.03
CA GLN A 105 -5.69 8.70 2.24
C GLN A 105 -4.98 7.65 3.10
N VAL A 106 -4.58 6.55 2.48
CA VAL A 106 -3.74 5.52 3.10
C VAL A 106 -2.62 5.17 2.15
N LYS A 107 -1.45 4.84 2.69
CA LYS A 107 -0.35 4.29 1.90
C LYS A 107 -0.27 2.79 2.14
N TYR A 108 -0.43 2.00 1.08
CA TYR A 108 -0.31 0.55 1.13
C TYR A 108 0.69 0.09 0.06
N LEU A 109 1.73 -0.65 0.47
CA LEU A 109 2.79 -1.14 -0.43
C LEU A 109 3.34 -0.05 -1.36
N GLY A 110 3.63 1.13 -0.82
CA GLY A 110 4.18 2.25 -1.60
C GLY A 110 3.18 2.97 -2.53
N VAL A 111 1.94 2.50 -2.64
CA VAL A 111 0.86 3.14 -3.41
C VAL A 111 -0.02 3.95 -2.48
N ILE A 112 -0.32 5.20 -2.85
CA ILE A 112 -1.21 6.07 -2.08
C ILE A 112 -2.62 5.95 -2.66
N LEU A 113 -3.57 5.59 -1.80
CA LEU A 113 -4.99 5.45 -2.11
C LEU A 113 -5.74 6.60 -1.45
N ASP A 114 -6.31 7.52 -2.24
CA ASP A 114 -7.23 8.54 -1.73
C ASP A 114 -8.67 8.02 -1.68
N GLU A 115 -9.50 8.56 -0.80
CA GLU A 115 -10.91 8.20 -0.60
C GLU A 115 -11.73 8.17 -1.90
N LYS A 116 -11.35 8.98 -2.89
CA LYS A 116 -12.03 9.08 -4.19
C LYS A 116 -11.37 8.23 -5.29
N LEU A 117 -10.27 7.54 -4.98
CA LEU A 117 -9.45 6.79 -5.93
C LEU A 117 -9.09 7.63 -7.17
N THR A 118 -8.81 8.92 -6.96
CA THR A 118 -8.42 9.84 -8.03
C THR A 118 -6.95 9.71 -8.39
N TRP A 119 -6.14 9.10 -7.53
CA TRP A 119 -4.70 8.89 -7.69
C TRP A 119 -3.87 10.18 -7.79
N LYS A 120 -4.47 11.36 -7.60
CA LYS A 120 -3.79 12.66 -7.74
C LYS A 120 -2.61 12.82 -6.79
N ASN A 121 -2.81 12.47 -5.52
CA ASN A 121 -1.76 12.58 -4.50
C ASN A 121 -0.63 11.57 -4.76
N HIS A 122 -0.98 10.37 -5.23
CA HIS A 122 -0.01 9.34 -5.63
C HIS A 122 0.84 9.79 -6.81
N ILE A 123 0.19 10.25 -7.88
CA ILE A 123 0.86 10.77 -9.08
C ILE A 123 1.77 11.94 -8.70
N THR A 124 1.26 12.92 -7.92
CA THR A 124 2.07 14.06 -7.46
C THR A 124 3.31 13.61 -6.69
N THR A 125 3.18 12.59 -5.84
CA THR A 125 4.30 12.01 -5.10
C THR A 125 5.32 11.34 -6.04
N ILE A 126 4.85 10.56 -7.03
CA ILE A 126 5.73 9.97 -8.05
C ILE A 126 6.46 11.06 -8.82
N LYS A 127 5.75 12.11 -9.27
CA LYS A 127 6.34 13.25 -10.00
C LYS A 127 7.45 13.92 -9.20
N THR A 128 7.23 14.17 -7.92
CA THR A 128 8.23 14.77 -7.03
C THR A 128 9.44 13.85 -6.86
N LYS A 129 9.22 12.56 -6.64
CA LYS A 129 10.31 11.57 -6.52
C LYS A 129 11.11 11.44 -7.81
N PHE A 130 10.43 11.37 -8.95
CA PHE A 130 11.06 11.32 -10.27
C PHE A 130 11.91 12.56 -10.50
N ARG A 131 11.37 13.76 -10.30
CA ARG A 131 12.12 15.02 -10.45
C ARG A 131 13.36 15.03 -9.56
N ALA A 132 13.24 14.62 -8.30
CA ALA A 132 14.38 14.54 -7.39
C ALA A 132 15.44 13.52 -7.85
N ALA A 133 15.00 12.33 -8.27
CA ALA A 133 15.88 11.27 -8.76
C ALA A 133 16.55 11.62 -10.09
N SER A 134 15.89 12.40 -10.94
CA SER A 134 16.42 12.84 -12.23
C SER A 134 17.50 13.90 -12.10
N ARG A 135 17.55 14.71 -11.02
CA ARG A 135 18.54 15.80 -10.88
C ARG A 135 19.99 15.33 -11.02
N LYS A 136 20.36 14.25 -10.33
CA LYS A 136 21.74 13.73 -10.32
C LYS A 136 22.17 13.13 -11.66
N PRO A 137 21.39 12.24 -12.31
CA PRO A 137 21.72 11.73 -13.63
C PRO A 137 21.42 12.72 -14.77
N PHE A 138 20.77 13.86 -14.52
CA PHE A 138 20.40 14.79 -15.59
C PHE A 138 21.58 15.18 -16.50
N PRO A 139 22.75 15.61 -15.98
CA PRO A 139 23.89 15.97 -16.83
C PRO A 139 24.42 14.81 -17.69
N LEU A 140 24.15 13.58 -17.26
CA LEU A 140 24.57 12.34 -17.91
C LEU A 140 23.59 11.91 -19.01
N ILE A 141 22.29 12.16 -18.83
CA ILE A 141 21.26 11.77 -19.80
C ILE A 141 20.79 12.92 -20.69
N ALA A 142 21.23 14.15 -20.41
CA ALA A 142 20.88 15.33 -21.18
C ALA A 142 21.32 15.25 -22.65
N ARG A 143 20.69 16.06 -23.49
CA ARG A 143 20.87 16.02 -24.95
C ARG A 143 22.30 16.34 -25.36
N ASP A 144 22.92 17.28 -24.66
CA ASP A 144 24.29 17.78 -24.78
C ASP A 144 25.34 16.85 -24.16
N SER A 145 24.94 15.85 -23.38
CA SER A 145 25.89 14.88 -22.83
C SER A 145 26.55 14.04 -23.92
N GLU A 146 27.87 13.90 -23.85
CA GLU A 146 28.69 13.05 -24.74
C GLU A 146 28.42 11.54 -24.56
N MET A 147 27.65 11.16 -23.54
CA MET A 147 27.41 9.76 -23.24
C MET A 147 26.66 9.04 -24.38
N ASN A 148 27.11 7.84 -24.73
CA ASN A 148 26.45 7.02 -25.74
C ASN A 148 24.98 6.73 -25.34
N ARG A 149 24.08 6.80 -26.33
CA ARG A 149 22.64 6.50 -26.19
C ARG A 149 22.36 5.21 -25.42
N LYS A 150 23.17 4.15 -25.62
CA LYS A 150 23.03 2.88 -24.89
C LYS A 150 23.08 3.08 -23.37
N TYR A 151 24.03 3.86 -22.88
CA TYR A 151 24.20 4.12 -21.45
C TYR A 151 23.16 5.11 -20.92
N LYS A 152 22.74 6.10 -21.72
CA LYS A 152 21.60 6.96 -21.37
C LYS A 152 20.32 6.16 -21.17
N LEU A 153 20.05 5.20 -22.06
CA LEU A 153 18.93 4.27 -21.92
C LEU A 153 19.07 3.38 -20.69
N LEU A 154 20.29 2.91 -20.36
CA LEU A 154 20.53 2.13 -19.15
C LEU A 154 20.19 2.93 -17.89
N VAL A 155 20.67 4.17 -17.78
CA VAL A 155 20.38 5.06 -16.65
C VAL A 155 18.87 5.30 -16.52
N TYR A 156 18.19 5.60 -17.63
CA TYR A 156 16.74 5.78 -17.64
C TYR A 156 16.00 4.51 -17.19
N THR A 157 16.32 3.35 -17.79
CA THR A 157 15.61 2.09 -17.53
C THR A 157 15.88 1.53 -16.14
N ALA A 158 17.08 1.71 -15.59
CA ALA A 158 17.47 1.19 -14.28
C ALA A 158 17.02 2.08 -13.12
N ILE A 159 17.04 3.41 -13.27
CA ILE A 159 16.82 4.34 -12.16
C ILE A 159 15.46 5.03 -12.25
N LEU A 160 15.15 5.58 -13.42
CA LEU A 160 14.01 6.49 -13.57
C LEU A 160 12.70 5.77 -13.89
N ARG A 161 12.75 4.80 -14.82
CA ARG A 161 11.58 4.01 -15.23
C ARG A 161 10.91 3.30 -14.05
N PRO A 162 11.63 2.61 -13.14
CA PRO A 162 10.99 1.89 -12.03
C PRO A 162 10.16 2.80 -11.12
N LEU A 163 10.56 4.06 -10.94
CA LEU A 163 9.82 5.03 -10.13
C LEU A 163 8.44 5.35 -10.72
N ILE A 164 8.34 5.41 -12.05
CA ILE A 164 7.08 5.71 -12.75
C ILE A 164 6.28 4.44 -13.02
N THR A 165 6.92 3.28 -13.20
CA THR A 165 6.19 2.05 -13.54
C THR A 165 5.69 1.29 -12.31
N TYR A 166 6.21 1.60 -11.11
CA TYR A 166 5.79 0.94 -9.88
C TYR A 166 4.30 1.13 -9.60
N GLY A 167 3.56 0.02 -9.47
CA GLY A 167 2.13 0.03 -9.22
C GLY A 167 1.27 0.51 -10.41
N CYS A 168 1.85 0.76 -11.59
CA CYS A 168 1.13 1.27 -12.77
C CYS A 168 -0.10 0.42 -13.16
N PRO A 169 -0.10 -0.93 -13.05
CA PRO A 169 -1.32 -1.70 -13.30
C PRO A 169 -2.51 -1.34 -12.40
N ILE A 170 -2.29 -0.68 -11.26
CA ILE A 170 -3.32 -0.27 -10.31
C ILE A 170 -3.81 1.14 -10.62
N TRP A 171 -2.89 2.11 -10.69
CA TRP A 171 -3.24 3.53 -10.85
C TRP A 171 -3.21 4.04 -12.30
N GLY A 172 -2.59 3.30 -13.23
CA GLY A 172 -2.44 3.70 -14.64
C GLY A 172 -3.60 3.30 -15.54
N GLN A 173 -4.65 2.67 -15.01
CA GLN A 173 -5.78 2.16 -15.80
C GLN A 173 -6.64 3.28 -16.45
N GLN A 174 -6.38 4.56 -16.14
CA GLN A 174 -6.98 5.70 -16.83
C GLN A 174 -5.97 6.33 -17.82
N PRO A 175 -6.28 6.42 -19.13
CA PRO A 175 -5.37 6.94 -20.16
C PRO A 175 -4.82 8.35 -19.85
N THR A 176 -5.65 9.19 -19.23
CA THR A 176 -5.30 10.56 -18.85
C THR A 176 -4.18 10.62 -17.79
N GLN A 177 -4.10 9.62 -16.91
CA GLN A 177 -3.17 9.61 -15.77
C GLN A 177 -1.76 9.16 -16.16
N ILE A 178 -1.64 8.22 -17.11
CA ILE A 178 -0.33 7.80 -17.66
C ILE A 178 0.29 8.93 -18.48
N SER A 179 -0.50 9.59 -19.34
CA SER A 179 0.02 10.71 -20.14
C SER A 179 0.52 11.87 -19.26
N GLU A 180 -0.15 12.15 -18.14
CA GLU A 180 0.32 13.14 -17.17
C GLU A 180 1.65 12.78 -16.49
N CYS A 181 1.96 11.49 -16.33
CA CYS A 181 3.23 11.01 -15.79
C CYS A 181 4.34 10.95 -16.85
N LEU A 182 4.00 10.97 -18.14
CA LEU A 182 4.95 10.91 -19.26
C LEU A 182 5.22 12.29 -19.91
N LYS A 183 4.51 13.35 -19.49
CA LYS A 183 4.76 14.74 -19.92
C LYS A 183 6.04 15.36 -19.30
N PHE A 184 7.05 14.55 -18.97
CA PHE A 184 8.36 14.99 -18.49
C PHE A 184 9.39 14.98 -19.60
#